data_AF-A0A7S4G3Z8-F1
#
_entry.id   AF-A0A7S4G3Z8-F1
#
_cell.length_a   1.000
_cell.length_b   1.000
_cell.length_c   1.000
_cell.angle_alpha   90.00
_cell.angle_beta   90.00
_cell.angle_gamma   90.00
#
_symmetry.space_group_name_H-M   'P 1'
#
loop_
_entity.id
_entity.type
_entity.pdbx_description
1 polymer ?
#
loop_
_entity_poly.entity_id
_entity_poly.type
_entity_poly.pdbx_seq_one_letter_code
_entity_poly.pdbx_strand_id
1 'polypeptide(L)'
;PSRTMPRPWAKVVMAAVQNHGFALQYASEEMKRDKKVVMAAVQKNSFALQYASEEMKKDKLVVMVAVQNHGTALEYAAEEVKKDMEVVMAAVQKDGYALCNAAEEMKKDKEVVMVAVQNHGTALDARALQYASEEMKRDKGVVMAAVQRDGGALGDAAEEMKRDKEVGMAAVQRDGYALGNAWTNMY
;
A
#
# COMPACT_ATOMS: atom_id res chain seq x y z
N PRO A 1 -25.54 18.29 26.04
CA PRO A 1 -24.38 18.26 26.97
C PRO A 1 -23.27 17.36 26.41
N SER A 2 -22.29 17.96 25.74
CA SER A 2 -21.05 17.29 25.36
C SER A 2 -20.34 16.86 26.64
N ARG A 3 -20.40 15.56 26.92
CA ARG A 3 -19.80 14.95 28.10
C ARG A 3 -18.29 14.87 27.86
N THR A 4 -17.61 16.01 27.93
CA THR A 4 -16.15 16.07 27.98
C THR A 4 -15.73 15.23 29.19
N MET A 5 -15.26 14.03 28.93
CA MET A 5 -15.01 13.09 30.01
C MET A 5 -13.86 13.63 30.91
N PRO A 6 -13.86 13.39 32.24
CA PRO A 6 -12.97 14.05 33.21
C PRO A 6 -11.48 13.66 33.09
N ARG A 7 -10.53 14.59 33.15
CA ARG A 7 -9.08 14.40 32.86
C ARG A 7 -8.34 13.06 33.23
N PRO A 8 -8.69 12.25 34.25
CA PRO A 8 -7.98 11.00 34.55
C PRO A 8 -8.03 9.91 33.46
N TRP A 9 -9.18 9.63 32.83
CA TRP A 9 -9.29 8.53 31.85
C TRP A 9 -8.54 8.85 30.54
N ALA A 10 -8.45 10.13 30.17
CA ALA A 10 -7.67 10.57 29.00
C ALA A 10 -6.19 10.19 29.14
N LYS A 11 -5.64 10.29 30.35
CA LYS A 11 -4.27 9.83 30.63
C LYS A 11 -4.13 8.32 30.55
N VAL A 12 -5.12 7.57 31.02
CA VAL A 12 -5.13 6.11 30.93
C VAL A 12 -5.18 5.65 29.47
N VAL A 13 -6.08 6.23 28.67
CA VAL A 13 -6.17 5.93 27.23
C VAL A 13 -4.86 6.28 26.53
N MET A 14 -4.29 7.46 26.80
CA MET A 14 -3.01 7.87 26.22
C MET A 14 -1.88 6.88 26.55
N ALA A 15 -1.76 6.48 27.83
CA ALA A 15 -0.76 5.51 28.25
C ALA A 15 -0.98 4.15 27.58
N ALA A 16 -2.24 3.72 27.43
CA ALA A 16 -2.58 2.47 26.76
C ALA A 16 -2.20 2.47 25.28
N VAL A 17 -2.52 3.54 24.53
CA VAL A 17 -2.19 3.62 23.09
C VAL A 17 -0.69 3.77 22.84
N GLN A 18 0.04 4.44 23.74
CA GLN A 18 1.49 4.55 23.66
C GLN A 18 2.19 3.21 23.90
N ASN A 19 1.63 2.35 24.75
CA ASN A 19 2.15 1.01 24.97
C ASN A 19 1.71 0.03 23.87
N HIS A 20 0.47 0.16 23.39
CA HIS A 20 -0.12 -0.72 22.39
C HIS A 20 -1.10 0.03 21.47
N GLY A 21 -0.71 0.30 20.21
CA GLY A 21 -1.48 1.16 19.30
C GLY A 21 -2.93 0.72 19.08
N PHE A 22 -3.22 -0.58 19.02
CA PHE A 22 -4.60 -1.08 18.89
C PHE A 22 -5.49 -0.86 20.11
N ALA A 23 -4.95 -0.38 21.25
CA ALA A 23 -5.79 0.01 22.38
C ALA A 23 -6.83 1.08 22.00
N LEU A 24 -6.59 1.82 20.90
CA LEU A 24 -7.54 2.79 20.34
C LEU A 24 -8.92 2.16 20.02
N GLN A 25 -9.00 0.87 19.71
CA GLN A 25 -10.27 0.21 19.41
C GLN A 25 -11.28 0.26 20.57
N TYR A 26 -10.77 0.28 21.80
CA TYR A 26 -11.56 0.33 23.03
C TYR A 26 -11.80 1.75 23.55
N ALA A 27 -11.20 2.76 22.90
CA ALA A 27 -11.39 4.15 23.28
C ALA A 27 -12.81 4.63 22.93
N SER A 28 -13.27 5.67 23.61
CA SER A 28 -14.55 6.29 23.28
C SER A 28 -14.51 6.96 21.90
N GLU A 29 -15.68 7.20 21.33
CA GLU A 29 -15.82 7.94 20.06
C GLU A 29 -15.29 9.38 20.13
N GLU A 30 -15.23 9.98 21.32
CA GLU A 30 -14.56 11.28 21.53
C GLU A 30 -13.04 11.13 21.36
N MET A 31 -12.44 10.08 21.91
CA MET A 31 -10.99 9.83 21.83
C MET A 31 -10.53 9.34 20.47
N LYS A 32 -11.36 8.58 19.75
CA LYS A 32 -11.10 8.22 18.34
C LYS A 32 -11.13 9.42 17.40
N ARG A 33 -11.69 10.55 17.84
CA ARG A 33 -11.64 11.86 17.16
C ARG A 33 -10.51 12.76 17.68
N ASP A 34 -9.94 12.46 18.84
CA ASP A 34 -8.83 13.25 19.38
C ASP A 34 -7.56 12.95 18.58
N LYS A 35 -7.16 13.92 17.75
CA LYS A 35 -5.98 13.82 16.90
C LYS A 35 -4.72 13.44 17.66
N LYS A 36 -4.51 13.90 18.90
CA LYS A 36 -3.30 13.56 19.67
C LYS A 36 -3.30 12.08 20.07
N VAL A 37 -4.45 11.57 20.50
CA VAL A 37 -4.58 10.16 20.88
C VAL A 37 -4.45 9.25 19.66
N VAL A 38 -5.09 9.61 18.55
CA VAL A 38 -4.99 8.86 17.29
C VAL A 38 -3.55 8.88 16.76
N MET A 39 -2.89 10.03 16.75
CA MET A 39 -1.49 10.13 16.34
C MET A 39 -0.58 9.26 17.20
N ALA A 40 -0.75 9.26 18.53
CA ALA A 40 0.02 8.39 19.41
C ALA A 40 -0.20 6.90 19.11
N ALA A 41 -1.45 6.51 18.84
CA ALA A 41 -1.81 5.14 18.48
C ALA A 41 -1.18 4.72 17.13
N VAL A 42 -1.31 5.57 16.10
CA VAL A 42 -0.78 5.33 14.75
C VAL A 42 0.75 5.29 14.72
N GLN A 43 1.40 6.18 15.48
CA GLN A 43 2.85 6.15 15.64
C GLN A 43 3.33 4.84 16.29
N LYS A 44 2.54 4.30 17.22
CA LYS A 44 2.85 3.01 17.87
C LYS A 44 2.56 1.82 16.96
N ASN A 45 1.48 1.87 16.18
CA ASN A 45 1.12 0.87 15.19
C ASN A 45 0.28 1.53 14.07
N SER A 46 0.79 1.58 12.84
CA SER A 46 0.12 2.25 11.72
C SER A 46 -1.29 1.75 11.47
N PHE A 47 -1.55 0.46 11.68
CA PHE A 47 -2.86 -0.15 11.45
C PHE A 47 -3.89 0.23 12.51
N ALA A 48 -3.51 0.95 13.57
CA ALA A 48 -4.45 1.54 14.52
C ALA A 48 -5.38 2.58 13.86
N LEU A 49 -4.99 3.10 12.68
CA LEU A 49 -5.82 4.01 11.87
C LEU A 49 -7.21 3.43 11.58
N GLN A 50 -7.35 2.11 11.47
CA GLN A 50 -8.64 1.45 11.23
C GLN A 50 -9.71 1.77 12.30
N TYR A 51 -9.26 2.05 13.53
CA TYR A 51 -10.11 2.35 14.68
C TYR A 51 -10.31 3.84 14.91
N ALA A 52 -9.62 4.69 14.16
CA ALA A 52 -9.82 6.13 14.22
C ALA A 52 -11.20 6.51 13.64
N SER A 53 -11.69 7.70 13.99
CA SER A 53 -12.92 8.21 13.39
C SER A 53 -12.74 8.45 11.88
N GLU A 54 -13.85 8.51 11.15
CA GLU A 54 -13.85 8.83 9.72
C GLU A 54 -13.19 10.18 9.42
N GLU A 55 -13.34 11.17 10.32
CA GLU A 55 -12.66 12.45 10.22
C GLU A 55 -11.14 12.31 10.30
N MET A 56 -10.64 11.45 11.19
CA MET A 56 -9.19 11.21 11.33
C MET A 56 -8.62 10.38 10.17
N LYS A 57 -9.42 9.50 9.56
CA LYS A 57 -9.05 8.78 8.33
C LYS A 57 -8.99 9.69 7.09
N LYS A 58 -9.65 10.86 7.15
CA LYS A 58 -9.54 11.93 6.15
C LYS A 58 -8.41 12.91 6.44
N ASP A 59 -7.93 12.97 7.68
CA ASP A 59 -6.85 13.86 8.06
C ASP A 59 -5.52 13.41 7.43
N LYS A 60 -5.10 14.14 6.39
CA LYS A 60 -3.90 13.83 5.61
C LYS A 60 -2.64 13.67 6.47
N LEU A 61 -2.49 14.44 7.56
CA LEU A 61 -1.31 14.31 8.42
C LEU A 61 -1.33 13.01 9.22
N VAL A 62 -2.49 12.60 9.72
CA VAL A 62 -2.65 11.32 10.45
C VAL A 62 -2.36 10.15 9.52
N VAL A 63 -2.94 10.16 8.32
CA VAL A 63 -2.73 9.12 7.32
C VAL A 63 -1.28 9.09 6.84
N MET A 64 -0.66 10.26 6.62
CA MET A 64 0.74 10.36 6.21
C MET A 64 1.67 9.67 7.21
N VAL A 65 1.47 9.89 8.52
CA VAL A 65 2.25 9.21 9.55
C VAL A 65 2.04 7.69 9.52
N ALA A 66 0.81 7.24 9.27
CA ALA A 66 0.51 5.81 9.17
C ALA A 66 1.28 5.17 8.00
N VAL A 67 1.20 5.77 6.80
CA VAL A 67 1.80 5.21 5.57
C VAL A 67 3.32 5.32 5.55
N GLN A 68 3.91 6.34 6.15
CA GLN A 68 5.37 6.46 6.29
C GLN A 68 5.96 5.36 7.18
N ASN A 69 5.19 4.92 8.17
CA ASN A 69 5.55 3.79 9.03
C ASN A 69 5.30 2.45 8.32
N HIS A 70 4.12 2.26 7.72
CA HIS A 70 3.76 1.06 6.95
C HIS A 70 2.87 1.45 5.75
N GLY A 71 3.39 1.30 4.52
CA GLY A 71 2.70 1.76 3.31
C GLY A 71 1.28 1.17 3.15
N THR A 72 1.08 -0.08 3.53
CA THR A 72 -0.23 -0.76 3.46
C THR A 72 -1.28 -0.20 4.40
N ALA A 73 -0.92 0.64 5.37
CA ALA A 73 -1.88 1.35 6.22
C ALA A 73 -2.81 2.29 5.41
N LEU A 74 -2.47 2.57 4.15
CA LEU A 74 -3.34 3.26 3.18
C LEU A 74 -4.72 2.60 3.05
N GLU A 75 -4.84 1.28 3.28
CA GLU A 75 -6.11 0.54 3.28
C GLU A 75 -7.19 1.21 4.14
N TYR A 76 -6.78 1.75 5.30
CA TYR A 76 -7.66 2.33 6.30
C TYR A 76 -7.90 3.83 6.14
N ALA A 77 -7.27 4.46 5.14
CA ALA A 77 -7.54 5.85 4.81
C ALA A 77 -8.92 6.01 4.16
N ALA A 78 -9.47 7.21 4.23
CA ALA A 78 -10.69 7.53 3.49
C ALA A 78 -10.44 7.51 1.98
N GLU A 79 -11.47 7.22 1.18
CA GLU A 79 -11.38 7.13 -0.28
C GLU A 79 -10.84 8.41 -0.94
N GLU A 80 -11.18 9.58 -0.39
CA GLU A 80 -10.66 10.88 -0.85
C GLU A 80 -9.12 10.97 -0.67
N VAL A 81 -8.58 10.35 0.38
CA VAL A 81 -7.13 10.35 0.67
C VAL A 81 -6.40 9.28 -0.13
N LYS A 82 -7.06 8.16 -0.48
CA LYS A 82 -6.53 7.15 -1.42
C LYS A 82 -6.38 7.66 -2.86
N LYS A 83 -6.90 8.85 -3.14
CA LYS A 83 -6.74 9.62 -4.38
C LYS A 83 -5.75 10.78 -4.23
N ASP A 84 -5.19 11.01 -3.05
CA ASP A 84 -4.19 12.05 -2.86
C ASP A 84 -2.83 11.55 -3.34
N MET A 85 -2.29 12.18 -4.38
CA MET A 85 -1.03 11.78 -5.02
C MET A 85 0.12 11.72 -4.02
N GLU A 86 0.22 12.68 -3.11
CA GLU A 86 1.32 12.76 -2.14
C GLU A 86 1.26 11.61 -1.14
N VAL A 87 0.07 11.30 -0.63
CA VAL A 87 -0.13 10.19 0.32
C VAL A 87 0.10 8.85 -0.36
N VAL A 88 -0.44 8.66 -1.58
CA VAL A 88 -0.28 7.42 -2.33
C VAL A 88 1.18 7.19 -2.70
N MET A 89 1.88 8.23 -3.18
CA MET A 89 3.32 8.15 -3.47
C MET A 89 4.13 7.79 -2.23
N ALA A 90 3.86 8.42 -1.08
CA ALA A 90 4.53 8.06 0.17
C ALA A 90 4.26 6.59 0.56
N ALA A 91 3.03 6.10 0.37
CA ALA A 91 2.65 4.73 0.65
C ALA A 91 3.37 3.73 -0.27
N VAL A 92 3.36 3.95 -1.60
CA VAL A 92 4.01 3.03 -2.56
C VAL A 92 5.53 3.10 -2.52
N GLN A 93 6.11 4.24 -2.15
CA GLN A 93 7.55 4.34 -1.87
C GLN A 93 7.93 3.51 -0.64
N LYS A 94 7.05 3.45 0.36
CA LYS A 94 7.29 2.67 1.57
C LYS A 94 7.11 1.18 1.35
N ASP A 95 6.05 0.80 0.65
CA ASP A 95 5.69 -0.58 0.32
C ASP A 95 4.89 -0.57 -0.99
N GLY A 96 5.45 -1.08 -2.09
CA GLY A 96 4.78 -1.09 -3.39
C GLY A 96 3.49 -1.91 -3.43
N TYR A 97 3.28 -2.82 -2.48
CA TYR A 97 2.00 -3.51 -2.32
C TYR A 97 0.87 -2.53 -1.96
N ALA A 98 1.19 -1.37 -1.37
CA ALA A 98 0.21 -0.33 -1.05
C ALA A 98 -0.59 0.15 -2.28
N LEU A 99 -0.09 -0.09 -3.49
CA LEU A 99 -0.82 0.19 -4.74
C LEU A 99 -2.18 -0.52 -4.79
N CYS A 100 -2.33 -1.70 -4.17
CA CYS A 100 -3.62 -2.40 -4.13
C CYS A 100 -4.73 -1.59 -3.43
N ASN A 101 -4.33 -0.77 -2.46
CA ASN A 101 -5.20 0.07 -1.63
C ASN A 101 -5.41 1.47 -2.19
N ALA A 102 -4.67 1.86 -3.22
CA ALA A 102 -4.84 3.15 -3.89
C ALA A 102 -6.12 3.16 -4.76
N ALA A 103 -6.62 4.35 -5.07
CA ALA A 103 -7.77 4.49 -5.96
C ALA A 103 -7.43 4.03 -7.39
N GLU A 104 -8.46 3.64 -8.17
CA GLU A 104 -8.29 3.16 -9.55
C GLU A 104 -7.60 4.17 -10.48
N GLU A 105 -7.78 5.47 -10.22
CA GLU A 105 -7.08 6.54 -10.93
C GLU A 105 -5.55 6.44 -10.74
N MET A 106 -5.10 6.09 -9.52
CA MET A 106 -3.68 5.94 -9.19
C MET A 106 -3.07 4.67 -9.76
N LYS A 107 -3.86 3.60 -9.91
CA LYS A 107 -3.43 2.34 -10.55
C LYS A 107 -3.23 2.47 -12.07
N LYS A 108 -3.70 3.57 -12.66
CA LYS A 108 -3.48 3.94 -14.06
C LYS A 108 -2.34 4.93 -14.22
N ASP A 109 -1.95 5.61 -13.15
CA ASP A 109 -0.86 6.56 -13.20
C ASP A 109 0.48 5.81 -13.34
N LYS A 110 1.16 6.06 -14.46
CA LYS A 110 2.41 5.39 -14.80
C LYS A 110 3.51 5.68 -13.78
N GLU A 111 3.58 6.89 -13.24
CA GLU A 111 4.61 7.26 -12.26
C GLU A 111 4.38 6.48 -10.96
N VAL A 112 3.15 6.48 -10.44
CA VAL A 112 2.78 5.73 -9.23
C VAL A 112 3.07 4.24 -9.39
N VAL A 113 2.66 3.65 -10.51
CA VAL A 113 2.87 2.22 -10.79
C VAL A 113 4.36 1.89 -10.90
N MET A 114 5.15 2.73 -11.57
CA MET A 114 6.60 2.53 -11.69
C MET A 114 7.28 2.58 -10.32
N VAL A 115 6.89 3.52 -9.45
CA VAL A 115 7.42 3.62 -8.09
C VAL A 115 7.03 2.39 -7.27
N ALA A 116 5.79 1.92 -7.38
CA ALA A 116 5.32 0.71 -6.71
C ALA A 116 6.08 -0.55 -7.18
N VAL A 117 6.33 -0.67 -8.49
CA VAL A 117 7.13 -1.77 -9.06
C VAL A 117 8.58 -1.74 -8.56
N GLN A 118 9.15 -0.55 -8.38
CA GLN A 118 10.53 -0.39 -7.92
C GLN A 118 10.70 -0.66 -6.41
N ASN A 119 9.68 -0.40 -5.60
CA ASN A 119 9.74 -0.57 -4.15
C ASN A 119 9.00 -1.84 -3.76
N HIS A 120 9.72 -2.97 -3.66
CA HIS A 120 9.10 -4.24 -3.30
C HIS A 120 8.44 -4.13 -1.93
N GLY A 121 7.21 -4.63 -1.82
CA GLY A 121 6.53 -4.71 -0.55
C GLY A 121 7.22 -5.69 0.39
N THR A 122 6.89 -5.58 1.67
CA THR A 122 7.45 -6.44 2.72
C THR A 122 7.12 -7.92 2.56
N ALA A 123 6.17 -8.28 1.67
CA ALA A 123 5.83 -9.66 1.35
C ALA A 123 6.64 -10.18 0.16
N LEU A 124 7.09 -11.43 0.28
CA LEU A 124 7.92 -12.13 -0.71
C LEU A 124 7.24 -12.23 -2.09
N ASP A 125 5.90 -12.19 -2.15
CA ASP A 125 5.10 -12.29 -3.37
C ASP A 125 4.40 -10.97 -3.75
N ALA A 126 4.81 -9.83 -3.17
CA ALA A 126 4.18 -8.54 -3.41
C ALA A 126 4.48 -7.98 -4.81
N ARG A 127 3.79 -8.51 -5.83
CA ARG A 127 3.88 -8.01 -7.20
C ARG A 127 2.94 -6.81 -7.38
N ALA A 128 3.48 -5.60 -7.32
CA ALA A 128 2.70 -4.37 -7.54
C ALA A 128 2.01 -4.36 -8.91
N LEU A 129 2.62 -4.98 -9.93
CA LEU A 129 2.08 -5.06 -11.29
C LEU A 129 0.70 -5.73 -11.35
N GLN A 130 0.40 -6.69 -10.47
CA GLN A 130 -0.90 -7.36 -10.44
C GLN A 130 -2.07 -6.40 -10.18
N TYR A 131 -1.82 -5.31 -9.45
CA TYR A 131 -2.79 -4.28 -9.08
C TYR A 131 -2.80 -3.08 -10.02
N ALA A 132 -1.85 -3.00 -10.96
CA ALA A 132 -1.87 -1.97 -11.97
C ALA A 132 -3.05 -2.20 -12.93
N SER A 133 -3.49 -1.13 -13.60
CA SER A 133 -4.53 -1.25 -14.62
C SER A 133 -4.10 -2.11 -15.81
N GLU A 134 -5.06 -2.63 -16.57
CA GLU A 134 -4.79 -3.42 -17.78
C GLU A 134 -3.96 -2.65 -18.83
N GLU A 135 -4.09 -1.33 -18.86
CA GLU A 135 -3.25 -0.46 -19.71
C GLU A 135 -1.78 -0.53 -19.28
N MET A 136 -1.50 -0.43 -17.97
CA MET A 136 -0.15 -0.51 -17.43
C MET A 136 0.45 -1.92 -17.58
N LYS A 137 -0.37 -2.97 -17.51
CA LYS A 137 0.04 -4.35 -17.82
C LYS A 137 0.36 -4.59 -19.30
N ARG A 138 -0.01 -3.65 -20.17
CA ARG A 138 0.36 -3.57 -21.60
C ARG A 138 1.42 -2.51 -21.88
N ASP A 139 1.91 -1.79 -20.87
CA ASP A 139 3.01 -0.86 -21.07
C ASP A 139 4.32 -1.64 -20.97
N LYS A 140 5.03 -1.74 -22.10
CA LYS A 140 6.27 -2.52 -22.17
C LYS A 140 7.31 -2.03 -21.18
N GLY A 141 7.39 -0.72 -20.93
CA GLY A 141 8.34 -0.14 -19.98
C GLY A 141 8.04 -0.56 -18.54
N VAL A 142 6.76 -0.49 -18.14
CA VAL A 142 6.31 -0.92 -16.81
C VAL A 142 6.54 -2.42 -16.63
N VAL A 143 6.13 -3.24 -17.60
CA VAL A 143 6.28 -4.70 -17.53
C VAL A 143 7.77 -5.09 -17.49
N MET A 144 8.61 -4.48 -18.31
CA MET A 144 10.06 -4.73 -18.28
C MET A 144 10.67 -4.35 -16.94
N ALA A 145 10.28 -3.23 -16.34
CA ALA A 145 10.76 -2.82 -15.02
C ALA A 145 10.36 -3.83 -13.94
N ALA A 146 9.15 -4.40 -14.00
CA ALA A 146 8.69 -5.42 -13.07
C ALA A 146 9.45 -6.74 -13.26
N VAL A 147 9.52 -7.21 -14.50
CA VAL A 147 10.17 -8.46 -14.89
C VAL A 147 11.67 -8.47 -14.58
N GLN A 148 12.36 -7.35 -14.78
CA GLN A 148 13.78 -7.22 -14.44
C GLN A 148 14.04 -7.34 -12.94
N ARG A 149 13.04 -7.09 -12.09
CA ARG A 149 13.16 -7.23 -10.65
C ARG A 149 12.76 -8.63 -10.17
N ASP A 150 11.61 -9.10 -10.64
CA ASP A 150 11.00 -10.40 -10.35
C ASP A 150 10.48 -10.99 -11.68
N GLY A 151 11.10 -12.07 -12.16
CA GLY A 151 10.70 -12.71 -13.40
C GLY A 151 9.27 -13.28 -13.34
N GLY A 152 8.77 -13.61 -12.15
CA GLY A 152 7.39 -13.99 -11.88
C GLY A 152 6.37 -12.88 -12.17
N ALA A 153 6.80 -11.61 -12.28
CA ALA A 153 5.94 -10.50 -12.67
C ALA A 153 5.39 -10.65 -14.11
N LEU A 154 6.02 -11.45 -14.95
CA LEU A 154 5.50 -11.76 -16.30
C LEU A 154 4.11 -12.40 -16.25
N GLY A 155 3.79 -13.14 -15.18
CA GLY A 155 2.47 -13.73 -14.97
C GLY A 155 1.35 -12.70 -14.89
N ASP A 156 1.65 -11.49 -14.40
CA ASP A 156 0.68 -10.40 -14.20
C ASP A 156 0.54 -9.47 -15.42
N ALA A 157 1.46 -9.59 -16.40
CA ALA A 157 1.42 -8.81 -17.62
C ALA A 157 0.25 -9.23 -18.52
N ALA A 158 -0.12 -8.39 -19.48
CA ALA A 158 -1.10 -8.77 -20.49
C ALA A 158 -0.56 -9.88 -21.42
N GLU A 159 -1.45 -10.69 -22.01
CA GLU A 159 -1.09 -11.82 -22.89
C GLU A 159 -0.16 -11.43 -24.05
N GLU A 160 -0.31 -10.22 -24.59
CA GLU A 160 0.56 -9.67 -25.63
C GLU A 160 2.01 -9.52 -25.14
N MET A 161 2.18 -9.06 -23.89
CA MET A 161 3.50 -8.90 -23.27
C MET A 161 4.14 -10.24 -22.88
N LYS A 162 3.34 -11.25 -22.54
CA LYS A 162 3.83 -12.61 -22.32
C LYS A 162 4.43 -13.23 -23.58
N ARG A 163 3.94 -12.81 -24.75
CA ARG A 163 4.43 -13.26 -26.07
C ARG A 163 5.53 -12.36 -26.64
N ASP A 164 5.78 -11.20 -26.03
CA ASP A 164 6.90 -10.34 -26.42
C ASP A 164 8.22 -11.05 -26.10
N LYS A 165 9.05 -11.23 -27.13
CA LYS A 165 10.29 -11.98 -27.03
C LYS A 165 11.28 -11.33 -26.06
N GLU A 166 11.37 -10.01 -26.03
CA GLU A 166 12.30 -9.30 -25.16
C GLU A 166 11.86 -9.39 -23.70
N VAL A 167 10.56 -9.20 -23.44
CA VAL A 167 9.98 -9.34 -22.10
C VAL A 167 10.12 -10.76 -21.58
N GLY A 168 9.79 -11.76 -22.40
CA GLY A 168 9.93 -13.18 -22.05
C GLY A 168 11.37 -13.57 -21.76
N MET A 169 12.34 -13.11 -22.57
CA MET A 169 13.76 -13.34 -22.34
C MET A 169 14.25 -12.72 -21.04
N ALA A 170 13.81 -11.49 -20.72
CA ALA A 170 14.18 -10.82 -19.47
C ALA A 170 13.68 -11.59 -18.24
N ALA A 171 12.46 -12.13 -18.28
CA ALA A 171 11.89 -12.92 -17.19
C ALA A 171 12.68 -14.21 -16.94
N VAL A 172 13.01 -14.92 -18.02
CA VAL A 172 13.81 -16.15 -17.95
C VAL A 172 15.21 -15.88 -17.42
N GLN A 173 15.84 -14.79 -17.86
CA GLN A 173 17.17 -14.41 -17.41
C GLN A 173 17.21 -14.03 -15.93
N ARG A 174 16.14 -13.43 -15.40
CA ARG A 174 16.10 -12.94 -14.01
C ARG A 174 16.01 -14.07 -12.98
N ASP A 175 15.10 -15.02 -13.16
CA ASP A 175 14.81 -16.03 -12.13
C ASP A 175 15.37 -17.42 -12.45
N GLY A 176 15.99 -17.65 -13.61
CA GLY A 176 16.72 -18.89 -13.95
C GLY A 176 15.91 -20.20 -13.94
N TYR A 177 14.66 -20.18 -13.45
CA TYR A 177 13.77 -21.33 -13.24
C TYR A 177 12.48 -21.26 -14.08
N ALA A 178 12.22 -20.17 -14.81
CA ALA A 178 11.10 -20.08 -15.75
C ALA A 178 11.28 -20.98 -17.02
N LEU A 179 12.31 -21.83 -17.04
CA LEU A 179 12.63 -22.77 -18.11
C LEU A 179 11.79 -24.07 -18.07
N GLY A 180 10.83 -24.23 -17.15
CA GLY A 180 10.04 -25.46 -17.06
C GLY A 180 8.87 -25.59 -18.05
N ASN A 181 8.09 -24.52 -18.27
CA ASN A 181 6.72 -24.70 -18.78
C ASN A 181 6.29 -23.82 -19.97
N ALA A 182 7.04 -22.79 -20.35
CA ALA A 182 6.59 -21.83 -21.37
C ALA A 182 7.20 -22.03 -22.76
N TRP A 183 8.39 -22.62 -22.86
CA TRP A 183 9.16 -22.67 -24.13
C TRP A 183 9.13 -24.03 -24.84
N THR A 184 8.74 -25.10 -24.17
CA THR A 184 8.62 -26.45 -24.76
C THR A 184 7.39 -26.63 -25.64
N ASN A 185 6.46 -25.68 -25.70
CA ASN A 185 5.24 -25.76 -26.53
C ASN A 185 5.24 -24.80 -27.73
N MET A 186 6.37 -24.17 -28.07
CA MET A 186 6.49 -23.28 -29.25
C MET A 186 7.41 -23.81 -30.36
N TYR A 187 7.83 -25.08 -30.31
CA TYR A 187 8.43 -25.80 -31.44
C TYR A 187 7.85 -27.20 -31.56
#